data_AF-I8U0V8-F1
#
_entry.id   AF-I8U0V8-F1
#
_cell.length_a   1.000
_cell.length_b   1.000
_cell.length_c   1.000
_cell.angle_alpha   90.00
_cell.angle_beta   90.00
_cell.angle_gamma   90.00
#
_symmetry.space_group_name_H-M   'P 1'
#
loop_
_entity.id
_entity.type
_entity.pdbx_description
1 polymer ?
#
loop_
_entity_poly.entity_id
_entity_poly.type
_entity_poly.pdbx_seq_one_letter_code
_entity_poly.pdbx_strand_id
1 'polypeptide(L)'
;MLDYLYRGDYDEHELATEAQRYQDQGRALPKYANAMMHVTANKYAIRGLKDLTEKRLVSNLIHEWNDTNFIQLIQYVYGPRTPANSTLQTIVAQFAARHVSTLREFQSFHEVLKRFPDFMYVFSSEMMERVIQLEKEAL
;
A
#
# COMPACT_ATOMS: atom_id res chain seq x y z
N MET A 1 7.67 2.29 -16.04
CA MET A 1 6.85 1.43 -16.95
C MET A 1 7.60 1.14 -18.24
N LEU A 2 8.14 2.15 -18.93
CA LEU A 2 8.96 1.93 -20.12
C LEU A 2 10.16 1.02 -19.82
N ASP A 3 10.89 1.24 -18.73
CA ASP A 3 12.02 0.37 -18.35
C ASP A 3 11.60 -1.09 -18.21
N TYR A 4 10.45 -1.34 -17.59
CA TYR A 4 9.90 -2.70 -17.46
C TYR A 4 9.63 -3.34 -18.82
N LEU A 5 9.09 -2.58 -19.79
CA LEU A 5 8.82 -3.11 -21.12
C LEU A 5 10.10 -3.51 -21.87
N TYR A 6 11.21 -2.80 -21.63
CA TYR A 6 12.49 -3.08 -22.30
C TYR A 6 13.37 -4.08 -21.55
N ARG A 7 13.30 -4.11 -20.21
CA ARG A 7 14.25 -4.84 -19.35
C ARG A 7 13.58 -5.94 -18.52
N GLY A 8 12.25 -5.99 -18.49
CA GLY A 8 11.50 -6.84 -17.58
C GLY A 8 11.53 -6.36 -16.12
N ASP A 9 12.12 -5.18 -15.87
CA ASP A 9 12.29 -4.61 -14.53
C ASP A 9 12.25 -3.06 -14.54
N TYR A 10 12.00 -2.44 -13.38
CA TYR A 10 12.07 -0.99 -13.18
C TYR A 10 12.79 -0.64 -11.87
N ASP A 11 13.44 0.52 -11.83
CA ASP A 11 14.08 1.04 -10.63
C ASP A 11 13.08 1.82 -9.77
N GLU A 12 12.94 1.46 -8.50
CA GLU A 12 12.01 2.09 -7.56
C GLU A 12 12.43 3.50 -7.14
N HIS A 13 13.74 3.75 -7.02
CA HIS A 13 14.28 5.05 -6.64
C HIS A 13 14.14 6.06 -7.79
N GLU A 14 14.43 5.63 -9.01
CA GLU A 14 14.20 6.44 -10.21
C GLU A 14 12.72 6.77 -10.35
N LEU A 15 11.85 5.78 -10.16
CA LEU A 15 10.41 5.97 -10.18
C LEU A 15 9.93 6.96 -9.12
N ALA A 16 10.42 6.85 -7.88
CA ALA A 16 10.05 7.76 -6.79
C ALA A 16 10.53 9.19 -7.09
N THR A 17 11.73 9.33 -7.67
CA THR A 17 12.30 10.62 -8.07
C THR A 17 11.47 11.27 -9.18
N GLU A 18 11.08 10.48 -10.20
CA GLU A 18 10.29 10.98 -11.32
C GLU A 18 8.87 11.36 -10.86
N ALA A 19 8.24 10.55 -10.00
CA ALA A 19 6.94 10.87 -9.41
C ALA A 19 6.95 12.19 -8.61
N GLN A 20 8.07 12.52 -7.97
CA GLN A 20 8.24 13.77 -7.24
C GLN A 20 8.26 14.99 -8.18
N ARG A 21 8.81 14.86 -9.41
CA ARG A 21 8.85 15.96 -10.39
C ARG A 21 7.47 16.38 -10.88
N TYR A 22 6.51 15.46 -10.87
CA TYR A 22 5.12 15.71 -11.28
C TYR A 22 4.17 16.04 -10.12
N GLN A 23 4.63 15.96 -8.86
CA GLN A 23 3.91 16.45 -7.71
C GLN A 23 4.44 17.85 -7.36
N ASP A 24 3.73 18.88 -7.80
CA ASP A 24 3.99 20.26 -7.37
C ASP A 24 4.06 20.30 -5.83
N GLN A 25 5.21 20.76 -5.33
CA GLN A 25 5.58 21.03 -3.92
C GLN A 25 6.06 19.82 -3.07
N GLY A 26 7.39 19.69 -2.99
CA GLY A 26 8.12 19.67 -1.71
C GLY A 26 7.91 18.52 -0.73
N ARG A 27 7.26 17.42 -1.11
CA ARG A 27 7.15 16.22 -0.25
C ARG A 27 8.21 15.19 -0.59
N ALA A 28 8.72 14.53 0.45
CA ALA A 28 9.69 13.45 0.38
C ALA A 28 9.27 12.37 -0.63
N LEU A 29 10.27 11.68 -1.21
CA LEU A 29 10.13 10.56 -2.15
C LEU A 29 8.89 9.72 -1.79
N PRO A 30 7.92 9.53 -2.70
CA PRO A 30 6.77 8.69 -2.44
C PRO A 30 7.24 7.24 -2.23
N LYS A 31 7.41 6.86 -0.96
CA LYS A 31 7.82 5.51 -0.53
C LYS A 31 6.82 4.41 -0.91
N TYR A 32 5.72 4.78 -1.55
CA TYR A 32 4.72 3.90 -2.14
C TYR A 32 4.84 3.82 -3.68
N ALA A 33 6.05 3.99 -4.24
CA ALA A 33 6.33 3.92 -5.67
C ALA A 33 5.81 2.61 -6.31
N ASN A 34 5.93 1.48 -5.63
CA ASN A 34 5.39 0.20 -6.08
C ASN A 34 3.86 0.21 -6.20
N ALA A 35 3.14 0.86 -5.28
CA ALA A 35 1.68 1.02 -5.39
C ALA A 35 1.30 1.91 -6.58
N MET A 36 2.08 2.97 -6.86
CA MET A 36 1.85 3.82 -8.04
C MET A 36 2.08 3.05 -9.35
N MET A 37 3.17 2.29 -9.41
CA MET A 37 3.46 1.45 -10.58
C MET A 37 2.43 0.34 -10.74
N HIS A 38 1.91 -0.22 -9.65
CA HIS A 38 0.81 -1.19 -9.68
C HIS A 38 -0.46 -0.63 -10.29
N VAL A 39 -0.91 0.55 -9.83
CA VAL A 39 -2.06 1.25 -10.40
C VAL A 39 -1.85 1.53 -11.89
N THR A 40 -0.63 1.93 -12.27
CA THR A 40 -0.24 2.14 -13.66
C THR A 40 -0.30 0.83 -14.46
N ALA A 41 0.30 -0.24 -13.97
CA ALA A 41 0.29 -1.56 -14.60
C ALA A 41 -1.13 -2.08 -14.81
N ASN A 42 -2.00 -1.89 -13.81
CA ASN A 42 -3.41 -2.24 -13.91
C ASN A 42 -4.14 -1.41 -14.96
N LYS A 43 -3.89 -0.08 -15.02
CA LYS A 43 -4.48 0.81 -16.04
C LYS A 43 -4.12 0.39 -17.47
N TYR A 44 -2.90 -0.11 -17.70
CA TYR A 44 -2.43 -0.55 -19.00
C TYR A 44 -2.53 -2.07 -19.22
N ALA A 45 -3.18 -2.80 -18.31
CA ALA A 45 -3.32 -4.27 -18.35
C ALA A 45 -2.00 -5.06 -18.50
N ILE A 46 -0.90 -4.53 -17.96
CA ILE A 46 0.42 -5.18 -18.00
C ILE A 46 0.54 -6.15 -16.82
N ARG A 47 0.05 -7.38 -16.99
CA ARG A 47 -0.03 -8.37 -15.91
C ARG A 47 1.30 -8.65 -15.22
N GLY A 48 2.37 -8.89 -15.98
CA GLY A 48 3.68 -9.20 -15.39
C GLY A 48 4.23 -8.07 -14.53
N LEU A 49 3.99 -6.80 -14.92
CA LEU A 49 4.38 -5.64 -14.13
C LEU A 49 3.54 -5.52 -12.87
N LYS A 50 2.22 -5.75 -12.98
CA LYS A 50 1.33 -5.75 -11.82
C LYS A 50 1.80 -6.77 -10.78
N ASP A 51 2.04 -8.01 -11.20
CA ASP A 51 2.50 -9.08 -10.31
C ASP A 51 3.86 -8.75 -9.66
N LEU A 52 4.79 -8.16 -10.43
CA LEU A 52 6.09 -7.71 -9.90
C LEU A 52 5.92 -6.61 -8.84
N THR A 53 5.06 -5.63 -9.11
CA THR A 53 4.82 -4.50 -8.19
C THR A 53 4.17 -4.95 -6.88
N GLU A 54 3.27 -5.94 -6.92
CA GLU A 54 2.68 -6.52 -5.70
C GLU A 54 3.75 -7.24 -4.86
N LYS A 55 4.57 -8.08 -5.49
CA LYS A 55 5.65 -8.80 -4.81
C LYS A 55 6.62 -7.84 -4.12
N ARG A 56 7.02 -6.77 -4.83
CA ARG A 56 7.92 -5.76 -4.28
C ARG A 56 7.27 -4.95 -3.17
N LEU A 57 6.00 -4.56 -3.32
CA LEU A 57 5.28 -3.89 -2.24
C LEU A 57 5.25 -4.74 -0.96
N VAL A 58 4.88 -6.01 -1.07
CA VAL A 58 4.86 -6.93 0.08
C VAL A 58 6.26 -7.08 0.68
N SER A 59 7.29 -7.23 -0.15
CA SER A 59 8.68 -7.28 0.32
C SER A 59 9.07 -6.03 1.11
N ASN A 60 8.77 -4.83 0.59
CA ASN A 60 9.11 -3.57 1.26
C ASN A 60 8.33 -3.41 2.58
N LEU A 61 7.06 -3.83 2.63
CA LEU A 61 6.28 -3.81 3.87
C LEU A 61 6.89 -4.71 4.95
N ILE A 62 7.48 -5.85 4.57
CA ILE A 62 8.11 -6.79 5.51
C ILE A 62 9.49 -6.29 5.97
N HIS A 63 10.33 -5.81 5.05
CA HIS A 63 11.76 -5.57 5.33
C HIS A 63 12.10 -4.11 5.60
N GLU A 64 11.31 -3.17 5.09
CA GLU A 64 11.59 -1.72 5.11
C GLU A 64 10.44 -0.93 5.74
N TRP A 65 9.70 -1.57 6.65
CA TRP A 65 8.56 -0.98 7.31
C TRP A 65 8.88 0.37 7.96
N ASN A 66 8.00 1.34 7.76
CA ASN A 66 8.03 2.63 8.45
C ASN A 66 6.59 3.16 8.60
N ASP A 67 6.18 3.46 9.83
CA ASP A 67 4.79 3.78 10.16
C ASP A 67 4.25 4.99 9.39
N THR A 68 5.03 6.07 9.32
CA THR A 68 4.66 7.29 8.60
C THR A 68 4.45 7.02 7.11
N ASN A 69 5.36 6.28 6.49
CA ASN A 69 5.28 5.95 5.06
C ASN A 69 4.11 4.99 4.79
N PHE A 70 3.84 4.07 5.71
CA PHE A 70 2.71 3.17 5.57
C PHE A 70 1.36 3.90 5.67
N ILE A 71 1.23 4.86 6.57
CA ILE A 71 0.01 5.67 6.67
C ILE A 71 -0.22 6.44 5.37
N GLN A 72 0.83 6.96 4.74
CA GLN A 72 0.74 7.57 3.41
C GLN A 72 0.35 6.57 2.32
N LEU A 73 0.85 5.33 2.38
CA LEU A 73 0.44 4.26 1.47
C LEU A 73 -1.06 3.97 1.59
N ILE A 74 -1.61 3.89 2.81
CA ILE A 74 -3.06 3.72 3.01
C ILE A 74 -3.84 4.85 2.31
N GLN A 75 -3.43 6.10 2.52
CA GLN A 75 -4.07 7.26 1.90
C GLN A 75 -4.02 7.22 0.37
N TYR A 76 -2.94 6.69 -0.20
CA TYR A 76 -2.81 6.52 -1.65
C TYR A 76 -3.74 5.41 -2.17
N VAL A 77 -3.71 4.24 -1.54
CA VAL A 77 -4.44 3.02 -1.96
C VAL A 77 -5.96 3.18 -1.82
N TYR A 78 -6.43 3.91 -0.81
CA TYR A 78 -7.85 4.23 -0.64
C TYR A 78 -8.22 5.62 -1.18
N GLY A 79 -7.26 6.29 -1.82
CA GLY A 79 -7.48 7.55 -2.50
C GLY A 79 -8.13 7.38 -3.89
N PRO A 80 -8.55 8.49 -4.52
CA PRO A 80 -9.30 8.48 -5.78
C PRO A 80 -8.50 7.95 -6.99
N ARG A 81 -7.19 7.77 -6.85
CA ARG A 81 -6.30 7.32 -7.93
C ARG A 81 -6.27 5.80 -8.08
N THR A 82 -6.68 5.06 -7.05
CA THR A 82 -6.58 3.60 -7.02
C THR A 82 -7.93 3.00 -7.41
N PRO A 83 -7.96 2.01 -8.32
CA PRO A 83 -9.20 1.30 -8.64
C PRO A 83 -9.80 0.65 -7.39
N ALA A 84 -11.13 0.74 -7.25
CA ALA A 84 -11.86 0.06 -6.18
C ALA A 84 -11.64 -1.46 -6.24
N ASN A 85 -11.64 -2.13 -5.08
CA ASN A 85 -11.43 -3.56 -4.93
C ASN A 85 -10.10 -4.06 -5.51
N SER A 86 -9.05 -3.23 -5.45
CA SER A 86 -7.71 -3.65 -5.84
C SER A 86 -7.12 -4.59 -4.79
N THR A 87 -6.31 -5.54 -5.23
CA THR A 87 -5.46 -6.40 -4.37
C THR A 87 -4.64 -5.59 -3.37
N LEU A 88 -4.24 -4.37 -3.74
CA LEU A 88 -3.55 -3.43 -2.84
C LEU A 88 -4.36 -3.08 -1.60
N GLN A 89 -5.68 -2.87 -1.72
CA GLN A 89 -6.54 -2.52 -0.60
C GLN A 89 -6.55 -3.62 0.46
N THR A 90 -6.68 -4.88 0.02
CA THR A 90 -6.61 -6.05 0.89
C THR A 90 -5.23 -6.21 1.53
N ILE A 91 -4.15 -6.13 0.75
CA ILE A 91 -2.76 -6.25 1.26
C ILE A 91 -2.51 -5.22 2.37
N VAL A 92 -2.87 -3.96 2.12
CA VAL A 92 -2.65 -2.87 3.07
C VAL A 92 -3.53 -3.04 4.32
N ALA A 93 -4.80 -3.43 4.18
CA ALA A 93 -5.67 -3.67 5.33
C ALA A 93 -5.19 -4.83 6.20
N GLN A 94 -4.77 -5.94 5.60
CA GLN A 94 -4.17 -7.08 6.30
C GLN A 94 -2.91 -6.69 7.06
N PHE A 95 -2.03 -5.94 6.41
CA PHE A 95 -0.81 -5.48 7.04
C PHE A 95 -1.11 -4.51 8.20
N ALA A 96 -2.05 -3.59 8.02
CA ALA A 96 -2.49 -2.69 9.09
C ALA A 96 -3.06 -3.48 10.28
N ALA A 97 -3.90 -4.49 10.02
CA ALA A 97 -4.49 -5.34 11.06
C ALA A 97 -3.42 -6.10 11.83
N ARG A 98 -2.34 -6.55 11.18
CA ARG A 98 -1.18 -7.20 11.82
C ARG A 98 -0.43 -6.27 12.77
N HIS A 99 -0.30 -5.00 12.40
CA HIS A 99 0.51 -4.00 13.11
C HIS A 99 -0.32 -2.95 13.88
N VAL A 100 -1.60 -3.22 14.14
CA VAL A 100 -2.53 -2.27 14.77
C VAL A 100 -2.06 -1.76 16.14
N SER A 101 -1.35 -2.60 16.91
CA SER A 101 -0.82 -2.23 18.23
C SER A 101 0.12 -1.03 18.18
N THR A 102 0.89 -0.91 17.10
CA THR A 102 1.82 0.20 16.83
C THR A 102 1.09 1.35 16.13
N LEU A 103 0.31 1.03 15.09
CA LEU A 103 -0.37 2.06 14.29
C LEU A 103 -1.37 2.90 15.10
N ARG A 104 -2.03 2.32 16.10
CA ARG A 104 -2.96 3.04 16.98
C ARG A 104 -2.29 4.13 17.83
N GLU A 105 -0.97 4.19 17.91
CA GLU A 105 -0.27 5.25 18.66
C GLU A 105 -0.17 6.54 17.84
N PHE A 106 -0.41 6.48 16.53
CA PHE A 106 -0.27 7.60 15.62
C PHE A 106 -1.59 8.32 15.38
N GLN A 107 -1.62 9.64 15.63
CA GLN A 107 -2.81 10.47 15.34
C GLN A 107 -3.19 10.43 13.85
N SER A 108 -2.21 10.42 12.96
CA SER A 108 -2.41 10.34 11.51
C SER A 108 -3.10 9.03 11.08
N PHE A 109 -2.92 7.95 11.82
CA PHE A 109 -3.65 6.70 11.55
C PHE A 109 -5.13 6.83 11.90
N HIS A 110 -5.47 7.46 13.03
CA HIS A 110 -6.87 7.74 13.38
C HIS A 110 -7.57 8.65 12.37
N GLU A 111 -6.85 9.64 11.83
CA GLU A 111 -7.36 10.48 10.75
C GLU A 111 -7.67 9.67 9.50
N VAL A 112 -6.82 8.70 9.16
CA VAL A 112 -7.06 7.77 8.04
C VAL A 112 -8.30 6.92 8.28
N LEU A 113 -8.48 6.36 9.48
CA LEU A 113 -9.68 5.59 9.82
C LEU A 113 -10.97 6.42 9.68
N LYS A 114 -10.94 7.71 10.03
CA LYS A 114 -12.07 8.63 9.88
C LYS A 114 -12.32 9.05 8.42
N ARG A 115 -11.24 9.29 7.69
CA ARG A 115 -11.29 9.87 6.33
C ARG A 115 -11.62 8.85 5.25
N PHE A 116 -11.28 7.58 5.47
CA PHE A 116 -11.46 6.52 4.48
C PHE A 116 -12.35 5.40 5.06
N PRO A 117 -13.70 5.54 4.96
CA PRO A 117 -14.63 4.52 5.48
C PRO A 117 -14.42 3.14 4.86
N ASP A 118 -14.11 3.07 3.56
CA ASP A 118 -13.84 1.82 2.87
C ASP A 118 -12.62 1.10 3.47
N PHE A 119 -11.58 1.86 3.84
CA PHE A 119 -10.43 1.30 4.56
C PHE A 119 -10.86 0.75 5.91
N MET A 120 -11.60 1.53 6.71
CA MET A 120 -12.07 1.09 8.03
C MET A 120 -12.92 -0.19 7.94
N TYR A 121 -13.76 -0.32 6.91
CA TYR A 121 -14.57 -1.51 6.68
C TYR A 121 -13.72 -2.77 6.43
N VAL A 122 -12.79 -2.69 5.47
CA VAL A 122 -11.89 -3.83 5.17
C VAL A 122 -10.98 -4.13 6.36
N PHE A 123 -10.38 -3.09 6.95
CA PHE A 123 -9.48 -3.21 8.10
C PHE A 123 -10.16 -3.86 9.32
N SER A 124 -11.40 -3.46 9.65
CA SER A 124 -12.14 -4.06 10.78
C SER A 124 -12.49 -5.53 10.54
N SER A 125 -12.82 -5.89 9.29
CA SER A 125 -13.03 -7.28 8.89
C SER A 125 -11.76 -8.12 9.08
N GLU A 126 -10.61 -7.61 8.64
CA GLU A 126 -9.31 -8.28 8.81
C GLU A 126 -8.89 -8.40 10.28
N MET A 127 -9.18 -7.40 11.11
CA MET A 127 -8.96 -7.50 12.56
C MET A 127 -9.82 -8.60 13.19
N MET A 128 -11.09 -8.68 12.82
CA MET A 128 -12.01 -9.68 13.36
C MET A 128 -11.57 -11.10 12.97
N GLU A 129 -11.21 -11.32 11.71
CA GLU A 129 -10.70 -12.61 11.23
C GLU A 129 -9.45 -13.02 12.01
N ARG A 130 -8.56 -12.07 12.28
CA ARG A 130 -7.36 -12.33 13.08
C ARG A 130 -7.69 -12.72 14.53
N VAL A 131 -8.69 -12.08 15.16
CA VAL A 131 -9.15 -12.46 16.50
C VAL A 131 -9.68 -13.89 16.50
N ILE A 132 -10.52 -14.24 15.53
CA ILE A 132 -11.06 -15.61 15.37
C ILE A 132 -9.93 -16.63 15.21
N GLN A 133 -8.89 -16.30 14.43
CA GLN A 133 -7.75 -17.19 14.23
C GLN A 133 -6.94 -17.39 15.53
N LEU A 134 -6.69 -16.32 16.29
CA LEU A 134 -5.97 -16.40 17.57
C LEU A 134 -6.75 -17.18 18.64
N GLU A 135 -8.08 -17.06 18.66
CA GLU A 135 -8.93 -17.84 19.58
C GLU A 135 -8.86 -19.34 19.27
N LYS A 136 -8.83 -19.72 17.98
CA LYS A 136 -8.67 -21.12 17.57
C LYS A 136 -7.31 -21.72 17.94
N GLU A 137 -6.25 -20.91 17.91
CA GLU A 137 -4.88 -21.34 18.24
C GLU A 137 -4.63 -21.45 19.75
N ALA A 138 -5.45 -20.77 20.56
CA ALA A 138 -5.37 -20.80 22.02
C ALA A 138 -6.14 -21.96 22.68
N LEU A 139 -6.95 -22.70 21.90
CA LEU A 139 -7.73 -23.88 22.29
C LEU A 139 -6.98 -25.17 21.98
#